data_AF-A0A5R9GYV8-F1
#
_entry.id   AF-A0A5R9GYV8-F1
#
_cell.length_a   1.000
_cell.length_b   1.000
_cell.length_c   1.000
_cell.angle_alpha   90.00
_cell.angle_beta   90.00
_cell.angle_gamma   90.00
#
_symmetry.space_group_name_H-M   'P 1'
#
loop_
_entity.id
_entity.type
_entity.pdbx_description
1 polymer ?
#
loop_
_entity_poly.entity_id
_entity_poly.type
_entity_poly.pdbx_seq_one_letter_code
_entity_poly.pdbx_strand_id
1 'polypeptide(L)'
;MGDLKLFQNSVLKTFNDDEKLVATRWASYQNYKSKVEAIKDFKEEEYQDGFLKDIFESCLGYTLKTTNPSSFNLEREKKNETDSKKADGVFYLNSEIIGVIELKAQDTRNLDKVQQQAFYYLSQHSKAKYVIISNFDELRFYIEKSTAYESFSLFNLTYEEFSKLHLLLAYENIKEEKALKIREKSNKFEQNISKELYKDFSNFRILLFDNLVKNNLNIEKSVLLRLTQKLCDRIIFILFAEDRTLLRTNTIKEIREEFINQKFTNYSLYDIYKFYFEAINKGDARLDIPEYNGGLFAIDELLDSLIIDDFILDENVQILSNYDFASEISVNILGHIFEQSLTDLEELQANIENVSFDKTKSKRKKDGVFYTPEYITRYIVENTLGKMCQEKREELKIIDISSPTNPKKLTKLEQQTKENLQEYKNWLLNLKILDPACGSGAFLNQALEYLINEHKNL
;
A
#
# COMPACT_ATOMS: atom_id res chain seq x y z
N MET A 1 5.18 -2.61 1.10
CA MET A 1 3.74 -2.89 1.21
C MET A 1 3.19 -1.77 2.06
N GLY A 2 2.58 -0.78 1.43
CA GLY A 2 2.12 0.44 2.09
C GLY A 2 1.93 1.63 1.15
N ASP A 3 2.38 1.57 -0.12
CA ASP A 3 2.01 2.60 -1.08
C ASP A 3 0.48 2.64 -1.25
N LEU A 4 -0.09 3.80 -0.90
CA LEU A 4 -1.47 4.19 -1.14
C LEU A 4 -1.73 4.07 -2.65
N LYS A 5 -2.25 2.91 -3.07
CA LYS A 5 -2.45 2.62 -4.49
C LYS A 5 -3.50 3.57 -5.04
N LEU A 6 -3.14 4.31 -6.07
CA LEU A 6 -4.05 5.22 -6.76
C LEU A 6 -5.19 4.48 -7.47
N PHE A 7 -4.99 3.19 -7.79
CA PHE A 7 -5.93 2.37 -8.53
C PHE A 7 -6.05 0.96 -7.93
N GLN A 8 -7.26 0.41 -7.97
CA GLN A 8 -7.52 -0.99 -7.64
C GLN A 8 -7.21 -1.87 -8.86
N ASN A 9 -6.46 -2.95 -8.65
CA ASN A 9 -6.01 -3.82 -9.75
C ASN A 9 -7.18 -4.50 -10.48
N SER A 10 -8.21 -4.93 -9.74
CA SER A 10 -9.44 -5.49 -10.32
C SER A 10 -10.16 -4.48 -11.22
N VAL A 11 -10.20 -3.21 -10.80
CA VAL A 11 -10.80 -2.11 -11.59
C VAL A 11 -9.97 -1.79 -12.84
N LEU A 12 -8.63 -1.73 -12.73
CA LEU A 12 -7.74 -1.49 -13.87
C LEU A 12 -7.99 -2.50 -15.00
N LYS A 13 -8.14 -3.78 -14.67
CA LYS A 13 -8.41 -4.86 -15.64
C LYS A 13 -9.74 -4.73 -16.37
N THR A 14 -10.67 -3.91 -15.89
CA THR A 14 -11.95 -3.65 -16.58
C THR A 14 -11.85 -2.61 -17.68
N PHE A 15 -10.72 -1.91 -17.80
CA PHE A 15 -10.48 -0.92 -18.84
C PHE A 15 -9.53 -1.50 -19.88
N ASN A 16 -9.90 -1.33 -21.15
CA ASN A 16 -9.09 -1.78 -22.27
C ASN A 16 -8.40 -0.58 -22.94
N ASP A 17 -7.24 -0.87 -23.51
CA ASP A 17 -6.54 0.02 -24.43
C ASP A 17 -6.53 -0.57 -25.85
N ASP A 18 -6.13 0.23 -26.83
CA ASP A 18 -5.90 -0.28 -28.19
C ASP A 18 -4.59 -1.06 -28.24
N GLU A 19 -4.69 -2.39 -28.15
CA GLU A 19 -3.54 -3.30 -28.12
C GLU A 19 -2.58 -3.11 -29.31
N LYS A 20 -3.10 -2.74 -30.50
CA LYS A 20 -2.24 -2.50 -31.67
C LYS A 20 -1.43 -1.22 -31.49
N LEU A 21 -2.06 -0.19 -30.94
CA LEU A 21 -1.39 1.07 -30.64
C LEU A 21 -0.35 0.86 -29.52
N VAL A 22 -0.72 0.16 -28.45
CA VAL A 22 0.18 -0.18 -27.33
C VAL A 22 1.41 -0.93 -27.84
N ALA A 23 1.24 -1.97 -28.66
CA ALA A 23 2.36 -2.73 -29.24
C ALA A 23 3.29 -1.85 -30.09
N THR A 24 2.72 -0.90 -30.85
CA THR A 24 3.50 0.07 -31.64
C THR A 24 4.29 1.02 -30.74
N ARG A 25 3.67 1.53 -29.67
CA ARG A 25 4.32 2.41 -28.70
C ARG A 25 5.37 1.68 -27.86
N TRP A 26 5.16 0.40 -27.57
CA TRP A 26 6.14 -0.45 -26.91
C TRP A 26 7.41 -0.63 -27.77
N ALA A 27 7.27 -0.74 -29.09
CA ALA A 27 8.41 -0.76 -29.99
C ALA A 27 9.19 0.57 -29.94
N SER A 28 8.51 1.71 -29.88
CA SER A 28 9.15 3.01 -29.64
C SER A 28 9.89 3.05 -28.29
N TYR A 29 9.30 2.48 -27.24
CA TYR A 29 9.92 2.40 -25.92
C TYR A 29 11.22 1.57 -25.92
N GLN A 30 11.37 0.57 -26.77
CA GLN A 30 12.64 -0.16 -26.89
C GLN A 30 13.81 0.76 -27.31
N ASN A 31 13.54 1.83 -28.05
CA ASN A 31 14.56 2.82 -28.39
C ASN A 31 15.01 3.60 -27.15
N TYR A 32 14.08 3.97 -26.28
CA TYR A 32 14.41 4.57 -24.98
C TYR A 32 15.24 3.61 -24.12
N LYS A 33 14.81 2.34 -24.06
CA LYS A 33 15.51 1.28 -23.31
C LYS A 33 16.95 1.06 -23.78
N SER A 34 17.20 1.21 -25.08
CA SER A 34 18.57 1.09 -25.64
C SER A 34 19.52 2.19 -25.17
N LYS A 35 19.01 3.33 -24.69
CA LYS A 35 19.79 4.49 -24.23
C LYS A 35 20.04 4.50 -22.73
N VAL A 36 19.49 3.55 -21.96
CA VAL A 36 19.51 3.55 -20.48
C VAL A 36 20.90 3.78 -19.89
N GLU A 37 21.94 3.12 -20.41
CA GLU A 37 23.31 3.30 -19.90
C GLU A 37 23.84 4.72 -20.14
N ALA A 38 23.49 5.36 -21.26
CA ALA A 38 23.88 6.74 -21.53
C ALA A 38 23.08 7.75 -20.68
N ILE A 39 21.79 7.49 -20.45
CA ILE A 39 20.91 8.37 -19.68
C ILE A 39 21.39 8.53 -18.23
N LYS A 40 21.99 7.49 -17.65
CA LYS A 40 22.56 7.52 -16.30
C LYS A 40 23.67 8.57 -16.13
N ASP A 41 24.36 8.91 -17.21
CA ASP A 41 25.48 9.88 -17.20
C ASP A 41 25.05 11.30 -17.61
N PHE A 42 23.84 11.47 -18.14
CA PHE A 42 23.36 12.77 -18.63
C PHE A 42 22.94 13.70 -17.48
N LYS A 43 23.23 15.00 -17.66
CA LYS A 43 22.68 16.04 -16.79
C LYS A 43 21.20 16.26 -17.09
N GLU A 44 20.46 16.77 -16.11
CA GLU A 44 19.04 17.09 -16.26
C GLU A 44 18.76 17.97 -17.50
N GLU A 45 19.41 19.14 -17.58
CA GLU A 45 19.24 20.09 -18.69
C GLU A 45 19.63 19.51 -20.06
N GLU A 46 20.51 18.51 -20.09
CA GLU A 46 20.98 17.87 -21.32
C GLU A 46 19.92 16.92 -21.89
N TYR A 47 19.21 16.20 -21.03
CA TYR A 47 18.30 15.14 -21.45
C TYR A 47 16.82 15.43 -21.27
N GLN A 48 16.42 16.54 -20.63
CA GLN A 48 14.99 16.91 -20.52
C GLN A 48 14.27 16.87 -21.87
N ASP A 49 14.86 17.46 -22.92
CA ASP A 49 14.28 17.48 -24.28
C ASP A 49 14.19 16.08 -24.87
N GLY A 50 15.26 15.29 -24.69
CA GLY A 50 15.32 13.91 -25.13
C GLY A 50 14.26 13.05 -24.45
N PHE A 51 14.06 13.22 -23.15
CA PHE A 51 13.07 12.51 -22.36
C PHE A 51 11.63 12.82 -22.80
N LEU A 52 11.28 14.10 -22.94
CA LEU A 52 9.96 14.50 -23.44
C LEU A 52 9.69 13.94 -24.84
N LYS A 53 10.72 13.88 -25.69
CA LYS A 53 10.58 13.33 -27.04
C LYS A 53 10.48 11.81 -27.06
N ASP A 54 11.35 11.12 -26.35
CA ASP A 54 11.44 9.66 -26.35
C ASP A 54 10.25 9.03 -25.63
N ILE A 55 9.84 9.56 -24.47
CA ILE A 55 8.73 9.01 -23.69
C ILE A 55 7.40 9.62 -24.12
N PHE A 56 7.22 10.93 -23.98
CA PHE A 56 5.90 11.53 -24.16
C PHE A 56 5.46 11.56 -25.63
N GLU A 57 6.31 12.06 -26.52
CA GLU A 57 5.96 12.13 -27.95
C GLU A 57 5.97 10.74 -28.62
N SER A 58 7.06 9.99 -28.46
CA SER A 58 7.24 8.72 -29.19
C SER A 58 6.47 7.55 -28.58
N CYS A 59 6.36 7.46 -27.25
CA CYS A 59 5.69 6.34 -26.57
C CYS A 59 4.26 6.66 -26.11
N LEU A 60 3.91 7.92 -25.84
CA LEU A 60 2.62 8.28 -25.24
C LEU A 60 1.73 9.16 -26.14
N GLY A 61 2.15 9.47 -27.37
CA GLY A 61 1.30 10.15 -28.34
C GLY A 61 1.08 11.64 -28.09
N TYR A 62 1.90 12.26 -27.24
CA TYR A 62 1.97 13.71 -27.15
C TYR A 62 2.60 14.31 -28.41
N THR A 63 2.49 15.62 -28.56
CA THR A 63 3.12 16.36 -29.64
C THR A 63 3.78 17.60 -29.06
N LEU A 64 5.11 17.64 -29.14
CA LEU A 64 5.91 18.73 -28.64
C LEU A 64 5.74 19.97 -29.51
N LYS A 65 5.68 21.13 -28.87
CA LYS A 65 5.67 22.43 -29.54
C LYS A 65 6.89 22.63 -30.44
N THR A 66 8.05 22.10 -30.07
CA THR A 66 9.27 22.15 -30.88
C THR A 66 9.21 21.22 -32.11
N THR A 67 8.44 20.14 -32.04
CA THR A 67 8.20 19.22 -33.17
C THR A 67 7.13 19.76 -34.11
N ASN A 68 6.01 20.29 -33.58
CA ASN A 68 4.94 20.88 -34.38
C ASN A 68 4.33 22.14 -33.71
N PRO A 69 4.86 23.35 -33.98
CA PRO A 69 4.36 24.58 -33.38
C PRO A 69 2.90 24.93 -33.72
N SER A 70 2.37 24.39 -34.82
CA SER A 70 1.01 24.68 -35.30
C SER A 70 -0.08 23.81 -34.65
N SER A 71 0.31 22.65 -34.13
CA SER A 71 -0.60 21.70 -33.48
C SER A 71 0.19 20.87 -32.48
N PHE A 72 0.24 21.37 -31.24
CA PHE A 72 0.95 20.73 -30.13
C PHE A 72 0.02 20.56 -28.93
N ASN A 73 0.39 19.64 -28.06
CA ASN A 73 -0.28 19.42 -26.78
C ASN A 73 0.71 19.27 -25.62
N LEU A 74 2.01 19.45 -25.87
CA LEU A 74 3.09 19.43 -24.88
C LEU A 74 4.03 20.60 -25.14
N GLU A 75 4.28 21.42 -24.11
CA GLU A 75 5.18 22.58 -24.15
C GLU A 75 6.22 22.46 -23.03
N ARG A 76 7.47 22.80 -23.35
CA ARG A 76 8.59 22.85 -22.41
C ARG A 76 8.69 24.25 -21.76
N GLU A 77 9.17 24.30 -20.51
CA GLU A 77 9.57 25.52 -19.81
C GLU A 77 8.48 26.62 -19.80
N LYS A 78 7.31 26.29 -19.28
CA LYS A 78 6.25 27.30 -19.12
C LYS A 78 6.47 28.08 -17.83
N LYS A 79 6.66 29.41 -17.94
CA LYS A 79 6.64 30.30 -16.77
C LYS A 79 5.20 30.52 -16.30
N ASN A 80 5.00 30.54 -15.00
CA ASN A 80 3.75 31.05 -14.42
C ASN A 80 3.55 32.52 -14.79
N GLU A 81 2.28 32.93 -14.93
CA GLU A 81 1.93 34.32 -15.21
C GLU A 81 2.15 35.24 -14.00
N THR A 82 2.14 34.68 -12.78
CA THR A 82 2.11 35.42 -11.51
C THR A 82 3.42 35.40 -10.72
N ASP A 83 4.23 34.34 -10.83
CA ASP A 83 5.57 34.26 -10.27
C ASP A 83 6.55 33.70 -11.31
N SER A 84 7.82 34.11 -11.30
CA SER A 84 8.79 33.69 -12.33
C SER A 84 9.18 32.20 -12.27
N LYS A 85 8.46 31.38 -11.50
CA LYS A 85 8.67 29.93 -11.40
C LYS A 85 8.23 29.25 -12.69
N LYS A 86 8.90 28.15 -13.02
CA LYS A 86 8.64 27.37 -14.24
C LYS A 86 8.37 25.91 -13.89
N ALA A 87 7.54 25.28 -14.71
CA ALA A 87 7.51 23.83 -14.84
C ALA A 87 8.40 23.41 -16.01
N ASP A 88 9.04 22.24 -15.91
CA ASP A 88 9.88 21.70 -16.99
C ASP A 88 9.05 21.36 -18.23
N GLY A 89 7.83 20.84 -18.01
CA GLY A 89 6.85 20.62 -19.07
C GLY A 89 5.42 20.83 -18.61
N VAL A 90 4.54 21.18 -19.55
CA VAL A 90 3.09 21.23 -19.35
C VAL A 90 2.40 20.64 -20.56
N PHE A 91 1.29 19.94 -20.34
CA PHE A 91 0.47 19.40 -21.42
C PHE A 91 -0.97 19.89 -21.37
N TYR A 92 -1.55 19.98 -22.56
CA TYR A 92 -2.78 20.70 -22.84
C TYR A 92 -3.90 19.79 -23.30
N LEU A 93 -5.13 20.19 -23.00
CA LEU A 93 -6.33 19.69 -23.64
C LEU A 93 -7.26 20.88 -23.92
N ASN A 94 -7.67 21.05 -25.18
CA ASN A 94 -8.50 22.18 -25.60
C ASN A 94 -7.93 23.55 -25.19
N SER A 95 -6.61 23.72 -25.35
CA SER A 95 -5.85 24.93 -24.99
C SER A 95 -5.74 25.24 -23.49
N GLU A 96 -6.27 24.38 -22.62
CA GLU A 96 -6.14 24.48 -21.16
C GLU A 96 -5.02 23.56 -20.66
N ILE A 97 -4.25 24.01 -19.67
CA ILE A 97 -3.24 23.16 -19.02
C ILE A 97 -3.99 22.14 -18.16
N ILE A 98 -3.79 20.86 -18.47
CA ILE A 98 -4.38 19.74 -17.72
C ILE A 98 -3.36 18.98 -16.88
N GLY A 99 -2.06 19.14 -17.14
CA GLY A 99 -1.05 18.56 -16.29
C GLY A 99 0.35 19.16 -16.44
N VAL A 100 1.16 18.85 -15.44
CA VAL A 100 2.49 19.41 -15.19
C VAL A 100 3.49 18.27 -15.14
N ILE A 101 4.66 18.47 -15.75
CA ILE A 101 5.79 17.55 -15.73
C ILE A 101 6.96 18.27 -15.07
N GLU A 102 7.53 17.66 -14.05
CA GLU A 102 8.73 18.14 -13.36
C GLU A 102 9.79 17.05 -13.43
N LEU A 103 10.98 17.39 -13.92
CA LEU A 103 12.07 16.46 -14.18
C LEU A 103 13.21 16.74 -13.22
N LYS A 104 14.00 15.70 -12.93
CA LYS A 104 15.25 15.80 -12.17
C LYS A 104 16.34 14.97 -12.83
N ALA A 105 17.60 15.28 -12.51
CA ALA A 105 18.73 14.43 -12.87
C ALA A 105 18.54 12.99 -12.34
N GLN A 106 19.11 12.02 -13.06
CA GLN A 106 18.91 10.59 -12.81
C GLN A 106 19.41 10.14 -11.42
N ASP A 107 20.44 10.79 -10.90
CA ASP A 107 21.00 10.55 -9.58
C ASP A 107 20.10 11.03 -8.42
N THR A 108 19.06 11.80 -8.71
CA THR A 108 18.09 12.28 -7.71
C THR A 108 17.18 11.13 -7.28
N ARG A 109 17.51 10.51 -6.14
CA ARG A 109 16.72 9.41 -5.55
C ARG A 109 15.49 9.87 -4.75
N ASN A 110 15.53 11.07 -4.17
CA ASN A 110 14.44 11.60 -3.37
C ASN A 110 13.63 12.61 -4.19
N LEU A 111 12.56 12.12 -4.82
CA LEU A 111 11.63 12.94 -5.60
C LEU A 111 10.58 13.66 -4.74
N ASP A 112 10.49 13.39 -3.42
CA ASP A 112 9.48 13.99 -2.55
C ASP A 112 9.68 15.50 -2.38
N LYS A 113 10.94 15.95 -2.39
CA LYS A 113 11.28 17.39 -2.34
C LYS A 113 10.80 18.16 -3.57
N VAL A 114 10.66 17.47 -4.70
CA VAL A 114 10.23 18.04 -5.99
C VAL A 114 8.71 18.22 -6.05
N GLN A 115 8.00 17.41 -5.27
CA GLN A 115 6.55 17.36 -5.25
C GLN A 115 5.91 18.72 -4.92
N GLN A 116 6.45 19.46 -3.95
CA GLN A 116 5.89 20.75 -3.56
C GLN A 116 5.86 21.77 -4.70
N GLN A 117 6.91 21.81 -5.53
CA GLN A 117 7.00 22.71 -6.68
C GLN A 117 5.96 22.36 -7.73
N ALA A 118 5.87 21.08 -8.09
CA ALA A 118 4.95 20.61 -9.12
C ALA A 118 3.47 20.84 -8.73
N PHE A 119 3.10 20.58 -7.47
CA PHE A 119 1.74 20.81 -6.98
C PHE A 119 1.41 22.29 -6.77
N TYR A 120 2.40 23.12 -6.41
CA TYR A 120 2.21 24.56 -6.39
C TYR A 120 1.85 25.08 -7.80
N TYR A 121 2.57 24.64 -8.84
CA TYR A 121 2.26 24.99 -10.22
C TYR A 121 0.86 24.49 -10.63
N LEU A 122 0.52 23.23 -10.30
CA LEU A 122 -0.81 22.67 -10.54
C LEU A 122 -1.93 23.56 -9.96
N SER A 123 -1.75 24.06 -8.73
CA SER A 123 -2.76 24.88 -8.04
C SER A 123 -3.06 26.22 -8.72
N GLN A 124 -2.16 26.72 -9.58
CA GLN A 124 -2.37 27.96 -10.34
C GLN A 124 -3.27 27.76 -11.57
N HIS A 125 -3.55 26.51 -11.94
CA HIS A 125 -4.33 26.17 -13.13
C HIS A 125 -5.57 25.36 -12.74
N SER A 126 -6.74 26.01 -12.73
CA SER A 126 -8.01 25.42 -12.26
C SER A 126 -8.45 24.14 -12.98
N LYS A 127 -7.96 23.90 -14.21
CA LYS A 127 -8.26 22.70 -15.01
C LYS A 127 -7.19 21.62 -14.91
N ALA A 128 -6.06 21.91 -14.26
CA ALA A 128 -4.97 20.97 -14.13
C ALA A 128 -5.30 19.89 -13.10
N LYS A 129 -5.17 18.63 -13.52
CA LYS A 129 -5.50 17.45 -12.72
C LYS A 129 -4.30 16.53 -12.53
N TYR A 130 -3.27 16.63 -13.37
CA TYR A 130 -2.21 15.64 -13.44
C TYR A 130 -0.86 16.23 -13.10
N VAL A 131 -0.08 15.52 -12.28
CA VAL A 131 1.33 15.84 -12.03
C VAL A 131 2.16 14.61 -12.37
N ILE A 132 3.24 14.81 -13.11
CA ILE A 132 4.23 13.78 -13.40
C ILE A 132 5.57 14.28 -12.88
N ILE A 133 6.24 13.46 -12.08
CA ILE A 133 7.60 13.73 -11.58
C ILE A 133 8.49 12.59 -12.04
N SER A 134 9.66 12.89 -12.61
CA SER A 134 10.58 11.83 -13.02
C SER A 134 12.05 12.19 -12.90
N ASN A 135 12.89 11.20 -12.57
CA ASN A 135 14.35 11.26 -12.70
C ASN A 135 14.83 10.46 -13.93
N PHE A 136 14.00 10.36 -14.97
CA PHE A 136 14.21 9.55 -16.18
C PHE A 136 14.10 8.02 -15.98
N ASP A 137 14.36 7.47 -14.78
CA ASP A 137 14.00 6.07 -14.48
C ASP A 137 12.66 5.99 -13.78
N GLU A 138 12.57 6.51 -12.55
CA GLU A 138 11.32 6.53 -11.81
C GLU A 138 10.41 7.60 -12.40
N LEU A 139 9.21 7.22 -12.80
CA LEU A 139 8.12 8.13 -13.17
C LEU A 139 7.00 7.99 -12.15
N ARG A 140 6.68 9.07 -11.44
CA ARG A 140 5.57 9.17 -10.50
C ARG A 140 4.42 9.94 -11.12
N PHE A 141 3.25 9.33 -11.18
CA PHE A 141 2.04 9.92 -11.71
C PHE A 141 1.03 10.17 -10.60
N TYR A 142 0.60 11.42 -10.47
CA TYR A 142 -0.37 11.86 -9.49
C TYR A 142 -1.64 12.39 -10.17
N ILE A 143 -2.77 12.25 -9.49
CA ILE A 143 -4.06 12.82 -9.90
C ILE A 143 -4.58 13.70 -8.75
N GLU A 144 -4.69 15.00 -9.01
CA GLU A 144 -5.22 16.11 -8.19
C GLU A 144 -4.54 16.36 -6.84
N LYS A 145 -4.10 15.32 -6.13
CA LYS A 145 -3.55 15.39 -4.78
C LYS A 145 -2.16 14.75 -4.73
N SER A 146 -1.34 15.28 -3.83
CA SER A 146 0.03 14.81 -3.52
C SER A 146 0.06 13.58 -2.60
N THR A 147 -1.10 13.13 -2.11
CA THR A 147 -1.16 12.09 -1.09
C THR A 147 -0.79 10.70 -1.60
N ALA A 148 -1.06 10.41 -2.88
CA ALA A 148 -0.87 9.10 -3.49
C ALA A 148 -0.43 9.24 -4.95
N TYR A 149 0.37 8.28 -5.43
CA TYR A 149 0.81 8.22 -6.83
C TYR A 149 0.94 6.79 -7.33
N GLU A 150 0.97 6.64 -8.64
CA GLU A 150 1.41 5.43 -9.32
C GLU A 150 2.84 5.62 -9.79
N SER A 151 3.72 4.62 -9.59
CA SER A 151 5.14 4.72 -9.94
C SER A 151 5.53 3.70 -11.00
N PHE A 152 6.49 4.05 -11.85
CA PHE A 152 7.01 3.20 -12.92
C PHE A 152 8.53 3.28 -12.97
N SER A 153 9.25 2.15 -13.01
CA SER A 153 10.68 2.13 -13.34
C SER A 153 10.84 2.01 -14.86
N LEU A 154 11.00 3.15 -15.51
CA LEU A 154 11.12 3.26 -16.96
C LEU A 154 12.34 2.53 -17.53
N PHE A 155 13.39 2.24 -16.75
CA PHE A 155 14.51 1.43 -17.23
C PHE A 155 14.18 -0.06 -17.32
N ASN A 156 13.22 -0.53 -16.51
CA ASN A 156 12.97 -1.95 -16.32
C ASN A 156 11.52 -2.37 -16.60
N LEU A 157 10.72 -1.53 -17.29
CA LEU A 157 9.34 -1.90 -17.61
C LEU A 157 9.29 -3.24 -18.38
N THR A 158 8.41 -4.09 -17.90
CA THR A 158 7.82 -5.20 -18.65
C THR A 158 6.74 -4.67 -19.61
N TYR A 159 6.29 -5.50 -20.55
CA TYR A 159 5.20 -5.13 -21.45
C TYR A 159 3.92 -4.82 -20.68
N GLU A 160 3.59 -5.62 -19.66
CA GLU A 160 2.39 -5.40 -18.83
C GLU A 160 2.44 -4.06 -18.08
N GLU A 161 3.58 -3.72 -17.47
CA GLU A 161 3.76 -2.44 -16.80
C GLU A 161 3.72 -1.26 -17.78
N PHE A 162 4.26 -1.42 -18.99
CA PHE A 162 4.14 -0.42 -20.04
C PHE A 162 2.70 -0.26 -20.54
N SER A 163 1.95 -1.36 -20.72
CA SER A 163 0.53 -1.30 -21.07
C SER A 163 -0.27 -0.55 -20.01
N LYS A 164 0.05 -0.76 -18.71
CA LYS A 164 -0.52 0.03 -17.62
C LYS A 164 -0.14 1.51 -17.71
N LEU A 165 1.14 1.82 -17.93
CA LEU A 165 1.62 3.19 -18.11
C LEU A 165 0.91 3.88 -19.29
N HIS A 166 0.78 3.20 -20.43
CA HIS A 166 0.09 3.69 -21.62
C HIS A 166 -1.41 3.91 -21.36
N LEU A 167 -2.09 2.97 -20.71
CA LEU A 167 -3.50 3.11 -20.33
C LEU A 167 -3.76 4.37 -19.51
N LEU A 168 -2.82 4.72 -18.62
CA LEU A 168 -2.96 5.84 -17.71
C LEU A 168 -2.49 7.18 -18.30
N LEU A 169 -1.44 7.17 -19.12
CA LEU A 169 -0.73 8.39 -19.54
C LEU A 169 -0.74 8.67 -21.04
N ALA A 170 -1.13 7.74 -21.91
CA ALA A 170 -1.20 8.03 -23.34
C ALA A 170 -2.17 9.19 -23.59
N TYR A 171 -1.81 10.10 -24.49
CA TYR A 171 -2.54 11.34 -24.69
C TYR A 171 -3.99 11.09 -25.12
N GLU A 172 -4.23 10.04 -25.90
CA GLU A 172 -5.56 9.55 -26.29
C GLU A 172 -6.40 9.15 -25.06
N ASN A 173 -5.78 8.47 -24.09
CA ASN A 173 -6.44 8.05 -22.85
C ASN A 173 -6.65 9.22 -21.88
N ILE A 174 -5.74 10.20 -21.88
CA ILE A 174 -5.87 11.45 -21.11
C ILE A 174 -7.05 12.28 -21.63
N LYS A 175 -7.25 12.39 -22.96
CA LYS A 175 -8.43 13.05 -23.56
C LYS A 175 -9.75 12.45 -23.11
N GLU A 176 -9.78 11.13 -22.97
CA GLU A 176 -10.96 10.39 -22.51
C GLU A 176 -11.11 10.36 -20.99
N GLU A 177 -10.18 10.98 -20.26
CA GLU A 177 -10.09 10.97 -18.80
C GLU A 177 -10.08 9.54 -18.21
N LYS A 178 -9.48 8.57 -18.91
CA LYS A 178 -9.49 7.16 -18.48
C LYS A 178 -8.90 7.00 -17.07
N ALA A 179 -7.73 7.59 -16.80
CA ALA A 179 -7.10 7.53 -15.49
C ALA A 179 -8.01 8.08 -14.36
N LEU A 180 -8.70 9.20 -14.59
CA LEU A 180 -9.64 9.76 -13.62
C LEU A 180 -10.84 8.82 -13.38
N LYS A 181 -11.44 8.28 -14.46
CA LYS A 181 -12.54 7.31 -14.37
C LYS A 181 -12.14 6.03 -13.65
N ILE A 182 -10.92 5.53 -13.88
CA ILE A 182 -10.37 4.37 -13.17
C ILE A 182 -10.23 4.68 -11.68
N ARG A 183 -9.70 5.86 -11.32
CA ARG A 183 -9.56 6.30 -9.92
C ARG A 183 -10.91 6.41 -9.23
N GLU A 184 -11.90 7.04 -9.86
CA GLU A 184 -13.26 7.17 -9.30
C GLU A 184 -13.94 5.81 -9.09
N LYS A 185 -13.83 4.91 -10.08
CA LYS A 185 -14.34 3.54 -9.93
C LYS A 185 -13.59 2.76 -8.84
N SER A 186 -12.27 2.93 -8.73
CA SER A 186 -11.45 2.32 -7.68
C SER A 186 -11.90 2.77 -6.28
N ASN A 187 -12.09 4.08 -6.09
CA ASN A 187 -12.60 4.63 -4.83
C ASN A 187 -14.00 4.10 -4.48
N LYS A 188 -14.90 4.00 -5.47
CA LYS A 188 -16.25 3.47 -5.25
C LYS A 188 -16.22 1.97 -4.94
N PHE A 189 -15.37 1.20 -5.62
CA PHE A 189 -15.16 -0.21 -5.36
C PHE A 189 -14.66 -0.43 -3.92
N GLU A 190 -13.62 0.31 -3.51
CA GLU A 190 -13.06 0.25 -2.16
C GLU A 190 -14.10 0.58 -1.07
N GLN A 191 -14.94 1.59 -1.29
CA GLN A 191 -16.03 1.92 -0.37
C GLN A 191 -17.10 0.83 -0.29
N ASN A 192 -17.42 0.17 -1.40
CA ASN A 192 -18.42 -0.89 -1.42
C ASN A 192 -17.91 -2.16 -0.75
N ILE A 193 -16.72 -2.63 -1.14
CA ILE A 193 -16.12 -3.83 -0.56
C ILE A 193 -15.84 -3.66 0.93
N SER A 194 -15.41 -2.47 1.37
CA SER A 194 -15.23 -2.16 2.80
C SER A 194 -16.55 -2.31 3.58
N LYS A 195 -17.66 -1.82 3.04
CA LYS A 195 -18.99 -1.94 3.68
C LYS A 195 -19.48 -3.39 3.72
N GLU A 196 -19.31 -4.13 2.62
CA GLU A 196 -19.73 -5.52 2.52
C GLU A 196 -18.91 -6.40 3.46
N LEU A 197 -17.58 -6.33 3.40
CA LEU A 197 -16.70 -7.08 4.28
C LEU A 197 -16.97 -6.77 5.75
N TYR A 198 -17.15 -5.49 6.11
CA TYR A 198 -17.50 -5.13 7.48
C TYR A 198 -18.83 -5.73 7.93
N LYS A 199 -19.86 -5.69 7.06
CA LYS A 199 -21.17 -6.25 7.36
C LYS A 199 -21.08 -7.75 7.63
N ASP A 200 -20.38 -8.48 6.77
CA ASP A 200 -20.25 -9.93 6.88
C ASP A 200 -19.39 -10.31 8.09
N PHE A 201 -18.31 -9.55 8.36
CA PHE A 201 -17.50 -9.72 9.57
C PHE A 201 -18.30 -9.47 10.85
N SER A 202 -19.07 -8.38 10.89
CA SER A 202 -19.90 -8.06 12.07
C SER A 202 -20.98 -9.10 12.30
N ASN A 203 -21.62 -9.58 11.22
CA ASN A 203 -22.58 -10.67 11.28
C ASN A 203 -21.96 -11.96 11.83
N PHE A 204 -20.80 -12.38 11.30
CA PHE A 204 -20.07 -13.54 11.80
C PHE A 204 -19.76 -13.42 13.29
N ARG A 205 -19.24 -12.27 13.73
CA ARG A 205 -18.92 -12.02 15.14
C ARG A 205 -20.15 -12.12 16.05
N ILE A 206 -21.29 -11.56 15.64
CA ILE A 206 -22.53 -11.62 16.42
C ILE A 206 -23.01 -13.07 16.54
N LEU A 207 -23.06 -13.81 15.42
CA LEU A 207 -23.45 -15.21 15.40
C LEU A 207 -22.54 -16.08 16.28
N LEU A 208 -21.23 -15.85 16.20
CA LEU A 208 -20.24 -16.54 17.02
C LEU A 208 -20.41 -16.20 18.51
N PHE A 209 -20.61 -14.93 18.85
CA PHE A 209 -20.83 -14.51 20.24
C PHE A 209 -22.10 -15.15 20.82
N ASP A 210 -23.22 -15.09 20.10
CA ASP A 210 -24.49 -15.67 20.54
C ASP A 210 -24.37 -17.19 20.72
N ASN A 211 -23.67 -17.88 19.81
CA ASN A 211 -23.40 -19.31 19.93
C ASN A 211 -22.56 -19.64 21.18
N LEU A 212 -21.50 -18.86 21.41
CA LEU A 212 -20.64 -19.03 22.57
C LEU A 212 -21.40 -18.82 23.88
N VAL A 213 -22.25 -17.79 23.96
CA VAL A 213 -23.11 -17.53 25.12
C VAL A 213 -24.09 -18.68 25.37
N LYS A 214 -24.67 -19.24 24.31
CA LYS A 214 -25.60 -20.38 24.40
C LYS A 214 -24.91 -21.65 24.87
N ASN A 215 -23.73 -21.96 24.33
CA ASN A 215 -23.07 -23.25 24.52
C ASN A 215 -22.13 -23.28 25.75
N ASN A 216 -21.75 -22.12 26.29
CA ASN A 216 -20.76 -22.01 27.37
C ASN A 216 -21.33 -21.25 28.59
N LEU A 217 -22.47 -21.72 29.12
CA LEU A 217 -23.24 -21.05 30.18
C LEU A 217 -22.47 -20.78 31.48
N ASN A 218 -21.35 -21.47 31.71
CA ASN A 218 -20.52 -21.34 32.91
C ASN A 218 -19.50 -20.19 32.82
N ILE A 219 -19.41 -19.50 31.67
CA ILE A 219 -18.45 -18.42 31.43
C ILE A 219 -19.20 -17.10 31.33
N GLU A 220 -18.65 -16.05 31.96
CA GLU A 220 -19.23 -14.71 31.91
C GLU A 220 -19.29 -14.17 30.47
N LYS A 221 -20.41 -13.52 30.10
CA LYS A 221 -20.62 -12.97 28.76
C LYS A 221 -19.54 -11.97 28.32
N SER A 222 -19.03 -11.15 29.24
CA SER A 222 -17.93 -10.21 28.97
C SER A 222 -16.62 -10.93 28.60
N VAL A 223 -16.34 -12.05 29.26
CA VAL A 223 -15.21 -12.92 28.94
C VAL A 223 -15.42 -13.57 27.59
N LEU A 224 -16.62 -14.10 27.32
CA LEU A 224 -16.95 -14.68 26.02
C LEU A 224 -16.81 -13.65 24.90
N LEU A 225 -17.25 -12.41 25.08
CA LEU A 225 -17.11 -11.35 24.09
C LEU A 225 -15.63 -11.08 23.73
N ARG A 226 -14.75 -11.05 24.72
CA ARG A 226 -13.31 -10.92 24.51
C ARG A 226 -12.74 -12.11 23.73
N LEU A 227 -13.15 -13.32 24.08
CA LEU A 227 -12.69 -14.55 23.41
C LEU A 227 -13.23 -14.65 21.97
N THR A 228 -14.48 -14.23 21.73
CA THR A 228 -15.05 -14.06 20.39
C THR A 228 -14.16 -13.17 19.54
N GLN A 229 -13.78 -11.99 20.04
CA GLN A 229 -12.93 -11.07 19.29
C GLN A 229 -11.57 -11.70 18.97
N LYS A 230 -10.92 -12.35 19.94
CA LYS A 230 -9.64 -13.03 19.71
C LYS A 230 -9.75 -14.14 18.64
N LEU A 231 -10.84 -14.90 18.63
CA LEU A 231 -11.07 -15.92 17.61
C LEU A 231 -11.32 -15.29 16.22
N CYS A 232 -12.11 -14.22 16.15
CA CYS A 232 -12.29 -13.45 14.92
C CYS A 232 -10.95 -12.91 14.38
N ASP A 233 -10.09 -12.39 15.26
CA ASP A 233 -8.77 -11.86 14.88
C ASP A 233 -7.85 -12.96 14.32
N ARG A 234 -7.86 -14.17 14.92
CA ARG A 234 -7.14 -15.34 14.40
C ARG A 234 -7.64 -15.73 12.99
N ILE A 235 -8.96 -15.71 12.78
CA ILE A 235 -9.56 -16.05 11.49
C ILE A 235 -9.22 -15.00 10.43
N ILE A 236 -9.34 -13.70 10.75
CA ILE A 236 -8.95 -12.60 9.85
C ILE A 236 -7.47 -12.68 9.47
N PHE A 237 -6.60 -13.07 10.41
CA PHE A 237 -5.19 -13.30 10.08
C PHE A 237 -5.03 -14.42 9.04
N ILE A 238 -5.72 -15.56 9.20
CA ILE A 238 -5.62 -16.68 8.24
C ILE A 238 -6.11 -16.24 6.86
N LEU A 239 -7.25 -15.56 6.79
CA LEU A 239 -7.82 -15.01 5.55
C LEU A 239 -6.85 -14.06 4.84
N PHE A 240 -6.19 -13.18 5.59
CA PHE A 240 -5.18 -12.28 5.04
C PHE A 240 -3.92 -13.04 4.58
N ALA A 241 -3.53 -14.06 5.34
CA ALA A 241 -2.28 -14.78 5.13
C ALA A 241 -2.37 -15.77 3.96
N GLU A 242 -3.52 -16.41 3.72
CA GLU A 242 -3.72 -17.34 2.61
C GLU A 242 -3.62 -16.66 1.23
N ASP A 243 -4.12 -15.43 1.10
CA ASP A 243 -4.05 -14.68 -0.16
C ASP A 243 -2.70 -14.02 -0.41
N ARG A 244 -1.94 -13.75 0.66
CA ARG A 244 -0.62 -13.11 0.59
C ARG A 244 0.54 -14.09 0.60
N THR A 245 0.26 -15.37 0.38
CA THR A 245 1.27 -16.44 0.32
C THR A 245 2.09 -16.57 1.61
N LEU A 246 1.52 -16.11 2.73
CA LEU A 246 2.05 -16.32 4.08
C LEU A 246 1.62 -17.70 4.60
N LEU A 247 0.41 -18.12 4.24
CA LEU A 247 -0.05 -19.50 4.36
C LEU A 247 -0.33 -20.06 2.97
N ARG A 248 -0.61 -21.37 2.90
CA ARG A 248 -1.05 -22.00 1.65
C ARG A 248 -2.33 -21.33 1.15
N THR A 249 -2.43 -21.19 -0.16
CA THR A 249 -3.62 -20.59 -0.78
C THR A 249 -4.86 -21.45 -0.51
N ASN A 250 -5.96 -20.81 -0.10
CA ASN A 250 -7.20 -21.45 0.34
C ASN A 250 -7.05 -22.33 1.61
N THR A 251 -6.25 -21.90 2.59
CA THR A 251 -6.13 -22.56 3.91
C THR A 251 -7.49 -22.75 4.58
N ILE A 252 -8.40 -21.78 4.51
CA ILE A 252 -9.76 -21.93 5.08
C ILE A 252 -10.50 -23.09 4.42
N LYS A 253 -10.36 -23.22 3.09
CA LYS A 253 -10.97 -24.33 2.35
C LYS A 253 -10.33 -25.67 2.74
N GLU A 254 -9.02 -25.73 2.91
CA GLU A 254 -8.29 -26.91 3.38
C GLU A 254 -8.80 -27.37 4.76
N ILE A 255 -8.95 -26.45 5.72
CA ILE A 255 -9.52 -26.71 7.05
C ILE A 255 -10.92 -27.35 6.94
N ARG A 256 -11.78 -26.79 6.09
CA ARG A 256 -13.14 -27.31 5.88
C ARG A 256 -13.14 -28.68 5.21
N GLU A 257 -12.30 -28.88 4.21
CA GLU A 257 -12.16 -30.17 3.52
C GLU A 257 -11.61 -31.25 4.46
N GLU A 258 -10.65 -30.92 5.33
CA GLU A 258 -10.17 -31.83 6.38
C GLU A 258 -11.31 -32.23 7.32
N PHE A 259 -12.12 -31.27 7.78
CA PHE A 259 -13.25 -31.53 8.65
C PHE A 259 -14.31 -32.45 7.99
N ILE A 260 -14.64 -32.22 6.72
CA ILE A 260 -15.65 -33.01 5.99
C ILE A 260 -15.15 -34.43 5.69
N ASN A 261 -13.86 -34.58 5.38
CA ASN A 261 -13.29 -35.85 4.92
C ASN A 261 -12.74 -36.75 6.04
N GLN A 262 -13.08 -36.46 7.30
CA GLN A 262 -12.69 -37.28 8.45
C GLN A 262 -13.26 -38.70 8.33
N LYS A 263 -12.39 -39.71 8.18
CA LYS A 263 -12.80 -41.12 8.07
C LYS A 263 -12.73 -41.90 9.39
N PHE A 264 -11.79 -41.52 10.25
CA PHE A 264 -11.45 -42.28 11.47
C PHE A 264 -11.38 -41.41 12.73
N THR A 265 -11.63 -40.11 12.58
CA THR A 265 -11.62 -39.11 13.65
C THR A 265 -13.00 -38.46 13.75
N ASN A 266 -13.28 -37.82 14.88
CA ASN A 266 -14.55 -37.12 15.13
C ASN A 266 -14.27 -35.74 15.75
N TYR A 267 -13.29 -35.03 15.19
CA TYR A 267 -12.95 -33.68 15.60
C TYR A 267 -14.04 -32.72 15.15
N SER A 268 -14.37 -31.75 16.01
CA SER A 268 -15.17 -30.59 15.59
C SER A 268 -14.38 -29.74 14.59
N LEU A 269 -15.07 -28.88 13.85
CA LEU A 269 -14.40 -27.93 12.97
C LEU A 269 -13.47 -27.00 13.77
N TYR A 270 -13.87 -26.63 14.99
CA TYR A 270 -13.02 -25.83 15.87
C TYR A 270 -11.74 -26.55 16.30
N ASP A 271 -11.78 -27.87 16.50
CA ASP A 271 -10.57 -28.67 16.76
C ASP A 271 -9.61 -28.64 15.58
N ILE A 272 -10.11 -28.70 14.34
CA ILE A 272 -9.27 -28.56 13.15
C ILE A 272 -8.63 -27.16 13.11
N TYR A 273 -9.40 -26.09 13.35
CA TYR A 273 -8.84 -24.73 13.46
C TYR A 273 -7.73 -24.63 14.50
N LYS A 274 -7.85 -25.30 15.65
CA LYS A 274 -6.80 -25.30 16.68
C LYS A 274 -5.50 -25.93 16.21
N PHE A 275 -5.54 -26.97 15.37
CA PHE A 275 -4.33 -27.53 14.77
C PHE A 275 -3.60 -26.50 13.91
N TYR A 276 -4.35 -25.72 13.12
CA TYR A 276 -3.79 -24.64 12.32
C TYR A 276 -3.29 -23.48 13.17
N PHE A 277 -3.97 -23.13 14.26
CA PHE A 277 -3.50 -22.11 15.20
C PHE A 277 -2.15 -22.50 15.83
N GLU A 278 -2.00 -23.76 16.23
CA GLU A 278 -0.74 -24.26 16.75
C GLU A 278 0.36 -24.25 15.68
N ALA A 279 0.04 -24.69 14.46
CA ALA A 279 0.96 -24.67 13.34
C ALA A 279 1.42 -23.24 12.98
N ILE A 280 0.53 -22.25 13.00
CA ILE A 280 0.88 -20.84 12.78
C ILE A 280 1.78 -20.32 13.92
N ASN A 281 1.47 -20.70 15.16
CA ASN A 281 2.24 -20.24 16.32
C ASN A 281 3.67 -20.82 16.35
N LYS A 282 3.83 -22.12 16.09
CA LYS A 282 5.10 -22.86 16.27
C LYS A 282 5.80 -23.25 14.97
N GLY A 283 5.16 -23.03 13.82
CA GLY A 283 5.55 -23.62 12.55
C GLY A 283 5.13 -25.09 12.43
N ASP A 284 4.80 -25.54 11.21
CA ASP A 284 4.60 -26.95 10.87
C ASP A 284 5.06 -27.24 9.44
N ALA A 285 6.10 -28.05 9.30
CA ALA A 285 6.68 -28.40 8.00
C ALA A 285 5.75 -29.23 7.10
N ARG A 286 4.79 -29.98 7.66
CA ARG A 286 3.83 -30.79 6.89
C ARG A 286 2.76 -29.91 6.25
N LEU A 287 2.36 -28.86 6.94
CA LEU A 287 1.43 -27.84 6.46
C LEU A 287 2.13 -26.73 5.68
N ASP A 288 3.47 -26.76 5.57
CA ASP A 288 4.27 -25.68 4.95
C ASP A 288 3.98 -24.31 5.57
N ILE A 289 3.83 -24.30 6.91
CA ILE A 289 3.55 -23.10 7.68
C ILE A 289 4.83 -22.70 8.43
N PRO A 290 5.41 -21.51 8.16
CA PRO A 290 6.53 -21.01 8.94
C PRO A 290 6.07 -20.57 10.35
N GLU A 291 7.01 -20.46 11.28
CA GLU A 291 6.72 -19.94 12.61
C GLU A 291 6.43 -18.44 12.55
N TYR A 292 5.17 -18.05 12.76
CA TYR A 292 4.77 -16.64 12.88
C TYR A 292 4.87 -16.14 14.33
N ASN A 293 4.77 -17.04 15.31
CA ASN A 293 4.77 -16.73 16.74
C ASN A 293 3.69 -15.67 17.08
N GLY A 294 3.87 -14.96 18.19
CA GLY A 294 3.06 -13.83 18.60
C GLY A 294 1.95 -14.20 19.60
N GLY A 295 1.52 -13.18 20.36
CA GLY A 295 0.48 -13.35 21.38
C GLY A 295 -0.90 -13.73 20.84
N LEU A 296 -1.16 -13.55 19.54
CA LEU A 296 -2.45 -13.84 18.92
C LEU A 296 -2.74 -15.35 18.85
N PHE A 297 -1.75 -16.14 18.42
CA PHE A 297 -1.85 -17.60 18.28
C PHE A 297 -1.24 -18.38 19.44
N ALA A 298 -0.71 -17.69 20.46
CA ALA A 298 -0.31 -18.32 21.71
C ALA A 298 -1.47 -19.12 22.32
N ILE A 299 -1.14 -20.26 22.93
CA ILE A 299 -2.10 -21.17 23.59
C ILE A 299 -2.96 -20.36 24.57
N ASP A 300 -4.26 -20.58 24.50
CA ASP A 300 -5.24 -19.93 25.36
C ASP A 300 -6.22 -21.00 25.82
N GLU A 301 -5.91 -21.63 26.95
CA GLU A 301 -6.65 -22.80 27.46
C GLU A 301 -8.15 -22.51 27.59
N LEU A 302 -8.52 -21.27 27.94
CA LEU A 302 -9.92 -20.89 28.06
C LEU A 302 -10.59 -20.80 26.67
N LEU A 303 -9.97 -20.11 25.72
CA LEU A 303 -10.44 -20.04 24.33
C LEU A 303 -10.55 -21.42 23.70
N ASP A 304 -9.53 -22.25 23.90
CA ASP A 304 -9.40 -23.56 23.25
C ASP A 304 -10.38 -24.61 23.83
N SER A 305 -10.93 -24.33 25.03
CA SER A 305 -11.96 -25.14 25.70
C SER A 305 -13.40 -24.82 25.29
N LEU A 306 -13.63 -23.73 24.55
CA LEU A 306 -14.98 -23.29 24.19
C LEU A 306 -15.67 -24.27 23.25
N ILE A 307 -16.98 -24.43 23.47
CA ILE A 307 -17.86 -25.24 22.62
C ILE A 307 -18.50 -24.32 21.58
N ILE A 308 -18.28 -24.63 20.30
CA ILE A 308 -18.77 -23.85 19.15
C ILE A 308 -19.46 -24.84 18.19
N ASP A 309 -20.67 -24.51 17.75
CA ASP A 309 -21.36 -25.34 16.74
C ASP A 309 -20.67 -25.19 15.38
N ASP A 310 -20.37 -26.30 14.69
CA ASP A 310 -19.57 -26.30 13.46
C ASP A 310 -20.12 -25.38 12.36
N PHE A 311 -21.45 -25.29 12.22
CA PHE A 311 -22.09 -24.44 11.21
C PHE A 311 -21.78 -22.95 11.37
N ILE A 312 -21.39 -22.50 12.57
CA ILE A 312 -20.96 -21.12 12.81
C ILE A 312 -19.64 -20.85 12.10
N LEU A 313 -18.70 -21.81 12.15
CA LEU A 313 -17.37 -21.67 11.56
C LEU A 313 -17.35 -22.09 10.08
N ASP A 314 -18.25 -22.96 9.64
CA ASP A 314 -18.25 -23.49 8.28
C ASP A 314 -18.67 -22.46 7.23
N GLU A 315 -19.95 -22.10 7.19
CA GLU A 315 -20.50 -21.22 6.15
C GLU A 315 -20.04 -19.76 6.33
N ASN A 316 -20.04 -19.25 7.57
CA ASN A 316 -19.74 -17.84 7.82
C ASN A 316 -18.27 -17.50 7.54
N VAL A 317 -17.32 -18.39 7.87
CA VAL A 317 -15.91 -18.15 7.55
C VAL A 317 -15.64 -18.34 6.06
N GLN A 318 -16.36 -19.24 5.38
CA GLN A 318 -16.28 -19.33 3.92
C GLN A 318 -16.74 -18.05 3.23
N ILE A 319 -17.79 -17.39 3.70
CA ILE A 319 -18.23 -16.09 3.16
C ILE A 319 -17.08 -15.08 3.23
N LEU A 320 -16.37 -15.02 4.36
CA LEU A 320 -15.21 -14.14 4.53
C LEU A 320 -14.02 -14.54 3.65
N SER A 321 -13.79 -15.83 3.41
CA SER A 321 -12.72 -16.35 2.53
C SER A 321 -12.96 -16.09 1.04
N ASN A 322 -14.18 -15.68 0.66
CA ASN A 322 -14.46 -15.29 -0.73
C ASN A 322 -13.95 -13.89 -1.11
N TYR A 323 -13.52 -13.07 -0.13
CA TYR A 323 -12.91 -11.77 -0.39
C TYR A 323 -11.42 -11.94 -0.72
N ASP A 324 -10.90 -11.16 -1.66
CA ASP A 324 -9.48 -11.16 -2.03
C ASP A 324 -8.68 -10.18 -1.16
N PHE A 325 -8.02 -10.70 -0.13
CA PHE A 325 -7.22 -9.95 0.83
C PHE A 325 -5.85 -9.49 0.29
N ALA A 326 -5.43 -10.01 -0.87
CA ALA A 326 -4.18 -9.61 -1.51
C ALA A 326 -4.38 -8.39 -2.41
N SER A 327 -5.47 -8.38 -3.19
CA SER A 327 -5.65 -7.43 -4.29
C SER A 327 -6.75 -6.41 -4.07
N GLU A 328 -7.78 -6.73 -3.27
CA GLU A 328 -8.97 -5.88 -3.11
C GLU A 328 -9.08 -5.27 -1.71
N ILE A 329 -8.61 -5.97 -0.67
CA ILE A 329 -8.60 -5.46 0.71
C ILE A 329 -7.28 -4.73 1.00
N SER A 330 -7.37 -3.40 1.10
CA SER A 330 -6.25 -2.55 1.51
C SER A 330 -6.07 -2.55 3.04
N VAL A 331 -4.88 -2.15 3.50
CA VAL A 331 -4.61 -1.93 4.95
C VAL A 331 -5.57 -0.89 5.52
N ASN A 332 -5.95 0.12 4.73
CA ASN A 332 -6.93 1.13 5.12
C ASN A 332 -8.32 0.53 5.34
N ILE A 333 -8.77 -0.41 4.48
CA ILE A 333 -10.03 -1.12 4.68
C ILE A 333 -10.02 -1.88 6.02
N LEU A 334 -8.93 -2.60 6.32
CA LEU A 334 -8.79 -3.30 7.60
C LEU A 334 -8.82 -2.32 8.78
N GLY A 335 -8.10 -1.20 8.69
CA GLY A 335 -8.12 -0.14 9.70
C GLY A 335 -9.53 0.38 9.98
N HIS A 336 -10.31 0.65 8.93
CA HIS A 336 -11.71 1.06 9.07
C HIS A 336 -12.60 -0.01 9.70
N ILE A 337 -12.41 -1.28 9.34
CA ILE A 337 -13.14 -2.41 9.95
C ILE A 337 -12.82 -2.51 11.44
N PHE A 338 -11.54 -2.43 11.83
CA PHE A 338 -11.13 -2.47 13.23
C PHE A 338 -11.73 -1.31 14.03
N GLU A 339 -11.70 -0.09 13.49
CA GLU A 339 -12.27 1.09 14.16
C GLU A 339 -13.78 0.99 14.36
N GLN A 340 -14.49 0.49 13.35
CA GLN A 340 -15.92 0.32 13.45
C GLN A 340 -16.26 -0.83 14.42
N SER A 341 -15.46 -1.90 14.40
CA SER A 341 -15.56 -3.04 15.32
C SER A 341 -15.46 -2.62 16.79
N LEU A 342 -14.59 -1.66 17.14
CA LEU A 342 -14.49 -1.13 18.51
C LEU A 342 -15.80 -0.54 19.02
N THR A 343 -16.51 0.21 18.16
CA THR A 343 -17.79 0.82 18.55
C THR A 343 -18.85 -0.24 18.81
N ASP A 344 -18.88 -1.31 18.00
CA ASP A 344 -19.81 -2.41 18.20
C ASP A 344 -19.49 -3.23 19.45
N LEU A 345 -18.21 -3.43 19.77
CA LEU A 345 -17.81 -4.14 20.99
C LEU A 345 -18.28 -3.38 22.23
N GLU A 346 -18.23 -2.04 22.21
CA GLU A 346 -18.79 -1.21 23.28
C GLU A 346 -20.31 -1.33 23.39
N GLU A 347 -21.01 -1.36 22.26
CA GLU A 347 -22.45 -1.56 22.21
C GLU A 347 -22.83 -2.93 22.79
N LEU A 348 -22.13 -3.99 22.39
CA LEU A 348 -22.31 -5.34 22.92
C LEU A 348 -22.00 -5.42 24.42
N GLN A 349 -20.91 -4.79 24.87
CA GLN A 349 -20.55 -4.75 26.29
C GLN A 349 -21.60 -4.00 27.12
N ALA A 350 -22.08 -2.86 26.66
CA ALA A 350 -23.13 -2.10 27.34
C ALA A 350 -24.45 -2.88 27.41
N ASN A 351 -24.80 -3.62 26.36
CA ASN A 351 -25.95 -4.52 26.34
C ASN A 351 -25.81 -5.66 27.36
N ILE A 352 -24.61 -6.24 27.52
CA ILE A 352 -24.32 -7.25 28.55
C ILE A 352 -24.52 -6.67 29.96
N GLU A 353 -24.08 -5.43 30.17
CA GLU A 353 -24.16 -4.73 31.46
C GLU A 353 -25.54 -4.10 31.73
N ASN A 354 -26.48 -4.17 30.76
CA ASN A 354 -27.78 -3.49 30.78
C ASN A 354 -27.68 -1.97 31.00
N VAL A 355 -26.65 -1.34 30.44
CA VAL A 355 -26.42 0.11 30.50
C VAL A 355 -26.84 0.74 29.17
N SER A 356 -27.47 1.92 29.20
CA SER A 356 -27.82 2.64 27.99
C SER A 356 -26.57 3.03 27.20
N PHE A 357 -26.46 2.57 25.95
CA PHE A 357 -25.38 2.95 25.05
C PHE A 357 -25.80 4.11 24.15
N ASP A 358 -25.05 5.21 24.20
CA ASP A 358 -25.20 6.34 23.30
C ASP A 358 -24.05 6.31 22.28
N LYS A 359 -24.36 5.95 21.02
CA LYS A 359 -23.40 5.92 19.91
C LYS A 359 -22.66 7.25 19.73
N THR A 360 -23.27 8.37 20.13
CA THR A 360 -22.65 9.69 20.06
C THR A 360 -21.60 9.94 21.16
N LYS A 361 -21.57 9.10 22.21
CA LYS A 361 -20.64 9.12 23.35
C LYS A 361 -19.72 7.89 23.41
N SER A 362 -19.66 7.08 22.35
CA SER A 362 -18.71 5.95 22.23
C SER A 362 -17.29 6.38 22.57
N LYS A 363 -16.42 5.48 23.08
CA LYS A 363 -15.02 5.86 23.34
C LYS A 363 -14.33 6.30 22.07
N ARG A 364 -14.77 5.81 20.91
CA ARG A 364 -14.33 6.34 19.61
C ARG A 364 -14.41 7.87 19.52
N LYS A 365 -15.54 8.46 19.90
CA LYS A 365 -15.73 9.92 19.92
C LYS A 365 -15.15 10.59 21.17
N LYS A 366 -15.20 9.91 22.32
CA LYS A 366 -14.77 10.48 23.61
C LYS A 366 -13.24 10.50 23.78
N ASP A 367 -12.57 9.42 23.38
CA ASP A 367 -11.12 9.21 23.47
C ASP A 367 -10.43 9.55 22.14
N GLY A 368 -11.17 10.03 21.14
CA GLY A 368 -10.62 10.46 19.85
C GLY A 368 -9.99 9.32 19.05
N VAL A 369 -10.50 8.09 19.17
CA VAL A 369 -10.02 6.91 18.43
C VAL A 369 -10.45 7.03 16.96
N PHE A 370 -9.76 7.90 16.24
CA PHE A 370 -9.89 8.08 14.81
C PHE A 370 -8.60 7.63 14.15
N TYR A 371 -8.73 6.94 13.01
CA TYR A 371 -7.58 6.69 12.16
C TYR A 371 -6.82 7.98 11.94
N THR A 372 -5.54 8.02 12.30
CA THR A 372 -4.71 9.16 11.93
C THR A 372 -4.45 9.06 10.43
N PRO A 373 -4.86 10.04 9.61
CA PRO A 373 -4.65 9.96 8.17
C PRO A 373 -3.17 9.77 7.83
N GLU A 374 -2.88 8.96 6.81
CA GLU A 374 -1.52 8.58 6.43
C GLU A 374 -0.58 9.77 6.19
N TYR A 375 -1.09 10.85 5.57
CA TYR A 375 -0.26 12.04 5.33
C TYR A 375 0.20 12.70 6.63
N ILE A 376 -0.57 12.59 7.73
CA ILE A 376 -0.20 13.08 9.07
C ILE A 376 0.83 12.15 9.71
N THR A 377 0.59 10.83 9.68
CA THR A 377 1.54 9.86 10.24
C THR A 377 2.89 9.97 9.53
N ARG A 378 2.89 10.04 8.19
CA ARG A 378 4.09 10.20 7.37
C ARG A 378 4.83 11.49 7.74
N TYR A 379 4.13 12.62 7.78
CA TYR A 379 4.74 13.90 8.14
C TYR A 379 5.40 13.85 9.53
N ILE A 380 4.72 13.32 10.55
CA ILE A 380 5.26 13.24 11.90
C ILE A 380 6.47 12.30 11.95
N VAL A 381 6.39 11.12 11.31
CA VAL A 381 7.50 10.15 11.27
C VAL A 381 8.72 10.75 10.56
N GLU A 382 8.54 11.41 9.41
CA GLU A 382 9.62 12.09 8.69
C GLU A 382 10.31 13.16 9.54
N ASN A 383 9.53 13.96 10.28
CA ASN A 383 10.05 15.06 11.11
C ASN A 383 10.57 14.61 12.49
N THR A 384 10.43 13.32 12.85
CA THR A 384 10.92 12.77 14.11
C THR A 384 11.97 11.68 13.86
N LEU A 385 11.52 10.47 13.54
CA LEU A 385 12.37 9.34 13.21
C LEU A 385 13.28 9.66 12.02
N GLY A 386 12.74 10.29 10.97
CA GLY A 386 13.53 10.65 9.82
C GLY A 386 14.60 11.70 10.12
N LYS A 387 14.31 12.63 11.04
CA LYS A 387 15.31 13.59 11.53
C LYS A 387 16.43 12.88 12.30
N MET A 388 16.11 11.93 13.17
CA MET A 388 17.10 11.12 13.90
C MET A 388 17.98 10.32 12.94
N CYS A 389 17.39 9.70 11.91
CA CYS A 389 18.12 8.99 10.86
C CYS A 389 19.10 9.92 10.13
N GLN A 390 18.65 11.11 9.74
CA GLN A 390 19.50 12.11 9.10
C GLN A 390 20.69 12.50 9.98
N GLU A 391 20.45 12.84 11.26
CA GLU A 391 21.50 13.24 12.20
C GLU A 391 22.54 12.12 12.40
N LYS A 392 22.09 10.86 12.49
CA LYS A 392 23.00 9.72 12.63
C LYS A 392 23.83 9.48 11.37
N ARG A 393 23.26 9.69 10.17
CA ARG A 393 24.03 9.64 8.90
C ARG A 393 25.10 10.73 8.85
N GLU A 394 24.78 11.95 9.29
CA GLU A 394 25.73 13.06 9.37
C GLU A 394 26.87 12.76 10.37
N GLU A 395 26.54 12.23 11.56
CA GLU A 395 27.52 11.78 12.57
C GLU A 395 28.50 10.75 12.00
N LEU A 396 27.97 9.75 11.28
CA LEU A 396 28.74 8.67 10.66
C LEU A 396 29.35 9.07 9.30
N LYS A 397 29.20 10.33 8.87
CA LYS A 397 29.69 10.84 7.58
C LYS A 397 29.23 10.01 6.37
N ILE A 398 27.99 9.53 6.43
CA ILE A 398 27.32 8.79 5.36
C ILE A 398 26.69 9.83 4.42
N ILE A 399 27.55 10.42 3.57
CA ILE A 399 27.18 11.44 2.58
C ILE A 399 27.58 10.90 1.21
N ASP A 400 26.66 10.97 0.24
CA ASP A 400 26.88 10.55 -1.16
C ASP A 400 27.51 9.16 -1.31
N ILE A 401 26.74 8.13 -0.97
CA ILE A 401 27.16 6.72 -1.08
C ILE A 401 27.35 6.35 -2.55
N SER A 402 28.61 6.25 -2.98
CA SER A 402 28.98 5.73 -4.30
C SER A 402 29.34 4.25 -4.22
N SER A 403 28.96 3.48 -5.25
CA SER A 403 29.41 2.10 -5.40
C SER A 403 30.94 2.02 -5.47
N PRO A 404 31.57 1.01 -4.88
CA PRO A 404 33.02 0.88 -4.90
C PRO A 404 33.52 0.60 -6.32
N THR A 405 34.67 1.18 -6.69
CA THR A 405 35.24 1.02 -8.04
C THR A 405 35.69 -0.42 -8.31
N ASN A 406 36.11 -1.13 -7.25
CA ASN A 406 36.40 -2.56 -7.30
C ASN A 406 35.91 -3.27 -6.01
N PRO A 407 34.78 -4.01 -6.07
CA PRO A 407 34.23 -4.70 -4.90
C PRO A 407 35.17 -5.71 -4.24
N LYS A 408 36.17 -6.22 -4.97
CA LYS A 408 37.14 -7.19 -4.44
C LYS A 408 38.33 -6.54 -3.72
N LYS A 409 38.54 -5.24 -3.89
CA LYS A 409 39.66 -4.51 -3.29
C LYS A 409 39.26 -3.07 -3.00
N LEU A 410 38.64 -2.87 -1.84
CA LEU A 410 38.23 -1.56 -1.35
C LEU A 410 39.46 -0.71 -1.00
N THR A 411 39.40 0.56 -1.35
CA THR A 411 40.29 1.61 -0.84
C THR A 411 40.04 1.84 0.65
N LYS A 412 40.96 2.54 1.32
CA LYS A 412 40.81 2.87 2.74
C LYS A 412 39.54 3.68 3.02
N LEU A 413 39.16 4.56 2.10
CA LEU A 413 37.94 5.36 2.21
C LEU A 413 36.69 4.49 2.04
N GLU A 414 36.63 3.64 1.00
CA GLU A 414 35.51 2.73 0.77
C GLU A 414 35.33 1.72 1.91
N GLN A 415 36.43 1.26 2.52
CA GLN A 415 36.40 0.40 3.70
C GLN A 415 35.80 1.14 4.91
N GLN A 416 36.18 2.39 5.14
CA GLN A 416 35.58 3.21 6.20
C GLN A 416 34.08 3.45 5.94
N THR A 417 33.69 3.76 4.70
CA THR A 417 32.29 3.92 4.32
C THR A 417 31.49 2.65 4.61
N LYS A 418 32.02 1.47 4.27
CA LYS A 418 31.39 0.19 4.58
C LYS A 418 31.20 -0.02 6.07
N GLU A 419 32.21 0.31 6.88
CA GLU A 419 32.13 0.20 8.34
C GLU A 419 31.06 1.15 8.92
N ASN A 420 31.03 2.39 8.45
CA ASN A 420 30.02 3.38 8.85
C ASN A 420 28.60 2.93 8.47
N LEU A 421 28.42 2.37 7.26
CA LEU A 421 27.13 1.80 6.83
C LEU A 421 26.71 0.62 7.70
N GLN A 422 27.65 -0.24 8.09
CA GLN A 422 27.35 -1.37 8.98
C GLN A 422 26.98 -0.89 10.39
N GLU A 423 27.65 0.15 10.89
CA GLU A 423 27.31 0.78 12.16
C GLU A 423 25.91 1.40 12.12
N TYR A 424 25.58 2.13 11.06
CA TYR A 424 24.26 2.71 10.87
C TYR A 424 23.17 1.65 10.75
N LYS A 425 23.42 0.58 9.99
CA LYS A 425 22.51 -0.58 9.90
C LYS A 425 22.25 -1.19 11.28
N ASN A 426 23.30 -1.40 12.06
CA ASN A 426 23.16 -1.93 13.42
C ASN A 426 22.37 -0.97 14.31
N TRP A 427 22.59 0.34 14.19
CA TRP A 427 21.82 1.34 14.93
C TRP A 427 20.33 1.29 14.56
N LEU A 428 19.99 1.26 13.27
CA LEU A 428 18.60 1.14 12.79
C LEU A 428 17.89 -0.09 13.36
N LEU A 429 18.56 -1.25 13.34
CA LEU A 429 18.01 -2.51 13.84
C LEU A 429 17.78 -2.52 15.36
N ASN A 430 18.40 -1.60 16.11
CA ASN A 430 18.27 -1.49 17.56
C ASN A 430 17.34 -0.35 18.00
N LEU A 431 16.75 0.40 17.07
CA LEU A 431 15.78 1.44 17.40
C LEU A 431 14.54 0.84 18.06
N LYS A 432 14.07 1.50 19.11
CA LYS A 432 12.84 1.15 19.83
C LYS A 432 11.87 2.30 19.71
N ILE A 433 10.69 2.00 19.18
CA ILE A 433 9.62 2.97 18.95
C ILE A 433 8.45 2.60 19.86
N LEU A 434 7.92 3.60 20.56
CA LEU A 434 6.80 3.45 21.47
C LEU A 434 5.72 4.43 21.07
N ASP A 435 4.53 3.92 20.80
CA ASP A 435 3.30 4.69 20.73
C ASP A 435 2.38 4.25 21.89
N PRO A 436 2.26 5.05 22.96
CA PRO A 436 1.49 4.69 24.15
C PRO A 436 -0.03 4.71 23.91
N ALA A 437 -0.50 5.22 22.78
CA ALA A 437 -1.91 5.31 22.41
C ALA A 437 -2.12 4.88 20.94
N CYS A 438 -1.52 3.75 20.56
CA CYS A 438 -1.36 3.37 19.15
C CYS A 438 -2.65 3.11 18.38
N GLY A 439 -3.77 2.88 19.07
CA GLY A 439 -5.05 2.54 18.41
C GLY A 439 -4.87 1.36 17.46
N SER A 440 -5.21 1.55 16.18
CA SER A 440 -5.02 0.58 15.09
C SER A 440 -3.55 0.41 14.63
N GLY A 441 -2.60 1.12 15.23
CA GLY A 441 -1.17 1.00 14.98
C GLY A 441 -0.64 1.88 13.84
N ALA A 442 -1.39 2.89 13.38
CA ALA A 442 -1.04 3.70 12.21
C ALA A 442 0.37 4.31 12.27
N PHE A 443 0.79 4.87 13.41
CA PHE A 443 2.14 5.41 13.58
C PHE A 443 3.23 4.33 13.55
N LEU A 444 2.99 3.18 14.18
CA LEU A 444 3.96 2.09 14.21
C LEU A 444 4.13 1.47 12.82
N ASN A 445 3.05 1.32 12.06
CA ASN A 445 3.08 0.88 10.67
C ASN A 445 3.86 1.87 9.79
N GLN A 446 3.58 3.17 9.91
CA GLN A 446 4.29 4.20 9.15
C GLN A 446 5.78 4.26 9.50
N ALA A 447 6.12 4.12 10.80
CA ALA A 447 7.50 4.09 11.25
C ALA A 447 8.25 2.86 10.72
N LEU A 448 7.61 1.69 10.72
CA LEU A 448 8.17 0.48 10.12
C LEU A 448 8.41 0.66 8.62
N GLU A 449 7.45 1.21 7.88
CA GLU A 449 7.60 1.48 6.46
C GLU A 449 8.75 2.46 6.18
N TYR A 450 8.86 3.53 6.97
CA TYR A 450 9.98 4.46 6.90
C TYR A 450 11.32 3.75 7.09
N LEU A 451 11.45 2.92 8.12
CA LEU A 451 12.68 2.17 8.40
C LEU A 451 13.02 1.14 7.32
N ILE A 452 12.02 0.47 6.74
CA ILE A 452 12.23 -0.45 5.61
C ILE A 452 12.78 0.31 4.40
N ASN A 453 12.21 1.48 4.08
CA ASN A 453 12.66 2.30 2.96
C ASN A 453 14.06 2.86 3.20
N GLU A 454 14.33 3.35 4.42
CA GLU A 454 15.66 3.78 4.84
C GLU A 454 16.68 2.64 4.69
N HIS A 455 16.32 1.42 5.11
CA HIS A 455 17.19 0.25 4.98
C HIS A 455 17.48 -0.14 3.53
N LYS A 456 16.49 -0.05 2.64
CA LYS A 456 16.66 -0.36 1.20
C LYS A 456 17.54 0.64 0.46
N ASN A 457 17.58 1.89 0.94
CA ASN A 457 18.34 2.96 0.32
C ASN A 457 19.82 2.99 0.73
N LEU A 458 20.20 2.22 1.76
CA LEU A 458 21.58 1.96 2.19
C LEU A 458 22.24 0.90 1.31
#